data_AF-A0AA88S4J2-F1
#
_entry.id   AF-A0AA88S4J2-F1
#
_cell.length_a   1.000
_cell.length_b   1.000
_cell.length_c   1.000
_cell.angle_alpha   90.00
_cell.angle_beta   90.00
_cell.angle_gamma   90.00
#
_symmetry.space_group_name_H-M   'P 1'
#
loop_
_entity.id
_entity.type
_entity.pdbx_description
1 polymer ?
#
loop_
_entity_poly.entity_id
_entity_poly.type
_entity_poly.pdbx_seq_one_letter_code
_entity_poly.pdbx_strand_id
1 'polypeptide(L)'
;MVERCGRYASFLSIPSLEWRISTVVTGSGCGLLLLVALTALMACCMSDVISRTVGRAAGGIQFVGGLLISSGCALYPLGWNSDEVKQTCGNASDQFNLGSCELGWAFYCTCVGAAVTVLLCTWMSCFAGKKKKYYPY
;
A
#
# COMPACT_ATOMS: atom_id res chain seq x y z
N MET A 1 -9.26 0.22 -31.52
CA MET A 1 -9.87 0.57 -30.21
C MET A 1 -8.88 1.47 -29.49
N VAL A 2 -9.26 2.70 -29.16
CA VAL A 2 -8.33 3.65 -28.54
C VAL A 2 -8.27 3.33 -27.05
N GLU A 3 -7.15 2.77 -26.58
CA GLU A 3 -6.77 2.78 -25.16
C GLU A 3 -6.62 4.24 -24.73
N ARG A 4 -7.69 4.87 -24.22
CA ARG A 4 -7.59 6.18 -23.56
C ARG A 4 -7.03 6.01 -22.15
N CYS A 5 -5.77 5.61 -22.05
CA CYS A 5 -4.96 5.78 -20.85
C CYS A 5 -4.69 7.29 -20.67
N GLY A 6 -5.56 7.97 -19.92
CA GLY A 6 -5.43 9.42 -19.70
C GLY A 6 -6.67 10.13 -19.13
N ARG A 7 -7.76 9.40 -18.83
CA ARG A 7 -9.01 9.99 -18.29
C ARG A 7 -8.78 10.84 -17.02
N TYR A 8 -7.81 10.46 -16.18
CA TYR A 8 -7.43 11.16 -14.94
C TYR A 8 -6.01 11.72 -15.01
N ALA A 9 -5.74 12.62 -15.95
CA ALA A 9 -4.42 13.26 -16.10
C ALA A 9 -4.06 14.22 -14.94
N SER A 10 -5.00 14.55 -14.06
CA SER A 10 -4.80 15.44 -12.91
C SER A 10 -5.53 14.91 -11.67
N PHE A 11 -4.96 15.16 -10.49
CA PHE A 11 -5.51 14.71 -9.20
C PHE A 11 -6.93 15.25 -8.93
N LEU A 12 -7.23 16.46 -9.41
CA LEU A 12 -8.54 17.09 -9.26
C LEU A 12 -9.58 16.54 -10.24
N SER A 13 -9.17 15.77 -11.25
CA SER A 13 -10.08 15.14 -12.21
C SER A 13 -10.66 13.82 -11.70
N ILE A 14 -10.24 13.34 -10.53
CA ILE A 14 -10.79 12.14 -9.90
C ILE A 14 -12.18 12.49 -9.34
N PRO A 15 -13.25 11.78 -9.70
CA PRO A 15 -14.64 12.17 -9.42
C PRO A 15 -15.01 12.21 -7.93
N SER A 16 -14.47 11.28 -7.15
CA SER A 16 -14.88 11.02 -5.78
C SER A 16 -13.77 11.41 -4.80
N LEU A 17 -14.16 12.04 -3.69
CA LEU A 17 -13.22 12.43 -2.64
C LEU A 17 -12.58 11.19 -1.99
N GLU A 18 -13.37 10.14 -1.85
CA GLU A 18 -13.02 8.83 -1.32
C GLU A 18 -11.87 8.21 -2.13
N TRP A 19 -11.93 8.26 -3.46
CA TRP A 19 -10.85 7.75 -4.30
C TRP A 19 -9.61 8.64 -4.24
N ARG A 20 -9.76 9.96 -4.17
CA ARG A 20 -8.60 10.86 -3.96
C ARG A 20 -7.86 10.53 -2.66
N ILE A 21 -8.61 10.38 -1.57
CA ILE A 21 -8.05 10.00 -0.26
C ILE A 21 -7.40 8.61 -0.36
N SER A 22 -8.09 7.63 -0.95
CA SER A 22 -7.55 6.28 -1.17
C SER A 22 -6.23 6.30 -1.94
N THR A 23 -6.12 7.09 -3.00
CA THR A 23 -4.88 7.20 -3.79
C THR A 23 -3.75 7.82 -2.98
N VAL A 24 -4.00 8.89 -2.23
CA VAL A 24 -2.98 9.53 -1.38
C VAL A 24 -2.51 8.57 -0.28
N VAL A 25 -3.45 7.91 0.39
CA VAL A 25 -3.18 6.99 1.49
C VAL A 25 -2.39 5.76 0.99
N THR A 26 -2.86 5.09 -0.05
CA THR A 26 -2.14 3.95 -0.65
C THR A 26 -0.77 4.38 -1.19
N GLY A 27 -0.70 5.53 -1.88
CA GLY A 27 0.55 6.08 -2.41
C GLY A 27 1.58 6.38 -1.32
N SER A 28 1.15 6.97 -0.21
CA SER A 28 2.02 7.23 0.96
C SER A 28 2.54 5.94 1.58
N GLY A 29 1.68 4.92 1.71
CA GLY A 29 2.08 3.60 2.20
C GLY A 29 3.11 2.93 1.28
N CYS A 30 2.89 2.96 -0.04
CA CYS A 30 3.86 2.48 -1.02
C CYS A 30 5.20 3.22 -0.93
N GLY A 31 5.17 4.55 -0.76
CA GLY A 31 6.38 5.36 -0.58
C GLY A 31 7.19 4.93 0.65
N LEU A 32 6.55 4.69 1.79
CA LEU A 32 7.21 4.18 2.99
C LEU A 32 7.83 2.80 2.77
N LEU A 33 7.13 1.89 2.10
CA LEU A 33 7.64 0.55 1.81
C LEU A 33 8.82 0.58 0.83
N LEU A 34 8.80 1.47 -0.16
CA LEU A 34 9.92 1.69 -1.07
C LEU A 34 11.17 2.18 -0.31
N LEU A 35 11.00 3.12 0.62
CA LEU A 35 12.12 3.58 1.47
C LEU A 35 12.71 2.41 2.26
N VAL A 36 11.87 1.57 2.88
CA VAL A 36 12.36 0.39 3.61
C VAL A 36 13.07 -0.59 2.67
N ALA A 37 12.53 -0.84 1.48
CA ALA A 37 13.17 -1.70 0.49
C ALA A 37 14.56 -1.18 0.08
N LEU A 38 14.69 0.12 -0.15
CA LEU A 38 15.99 0.76 -0.44
C LEU A 38 16.97 0.59 0.72
N THR A 39 16.52 0.78 1.97
CA THR A 39 17.40 0.56 3.14
C THR A 39 17.83 -0.90 3.28
N ALA A 40 16.96 -1.85 2.93
CA ALA A 40 17.28 -3.27 2.93
C ALA A 40 18.33 -3.62 1.85
N LEU A 41 18.20 -3.05 0.64
CA LEU A 41 19.21 -3.20 -0.42
C LEU A 41 20.57 -2.65 0.01
N MET A 42 20.60 -1.48 0.65
CA MET A 42 21.83 -0.91 1.19
C MET A 42 22.44 -1.78 2.31
N ALA A 43 21.61 -2.42 3.14
CA ALA A 43 22.07 -3.36 4.17
C ALA A 43 22.68 -4.64 3.58
N CYS A 44 22.28 -5.06 2.37
CA CYS A 44 22.94 -6.16 1.65
C CYS A 44 24.37 -5.79 1.22
N CYS A 45 24.65 -4.50 0.95
CA CYS A 45 25.98 -4.03 0.58
C CYS A 45 26.85 -3.69 1.81
N MET A 46 26.24 -3.21 2.90
CA MET A 46 26.91 -2.80 4.13
C MET A 46 26.32 -3.53 5.33
N SER A 47 26.91 -4.68 5.67
CA SER A 47 26.46 -5.55 6.77
C SER A 47 26.49 -4.89 8.16
N ASP A 48 27.24 -3.79 8.34
CA ASP A 48 27.32 -3.06 9.62
C ASP A 48 26.03 -2.28 9.97
N VAL A 49 25.16 -2.04 8.99
CA VAL A 49 23.89 -1.32 9.17
C VAL A 49 22.84 -2.21 9.84
N ILE A 50 22.97 -3.55 9.76
CA ILE A 50 21.96 -4.49 10.27
C ILE A 50 22.05 -4.66 11.80
N SER A 51 21.51 -3.69 12.52
CA SER A 51 21.34 -3.76 13.98
C SER A 51 19.90 -4.14 14.36
N ARG A 52 19.74 -4.68 15.57
CA ARG A 52 18.43 -4.97 16.15
C ARG A 52 17.51 -3.76 16.23
N THR A 53 18.07 -2.57 16.44
CA THR A 53 17.30 -1.32 16.43
C THR A 53 16.78 -0.99 15.03
N VAL A 54 17.61 -1.17 14.00
CA VAL A 54 17.25 -0.88 12.60
C VAL A 54 16.20 -1.87 12.10
N GLY A 55 16.32 -3.17 12.41
CA GLY A 55 15.30 -4.16 12.06
C GLY A 55 13.93 -3.86 12.69
N ARG A 56 13.90 -3.46 13.97
CA ARG A 56 12.64 -3.05 14.64
C ARG A 56 12.07 -1.76 14.06
N ALA A 57 12.92 -0.79 13.73
CA ALA A 57 12.48 0.45 13.09
C ALA A 57 11.90 0.18 11.69
N ALA A 58 12.59 -0.61 10.87
CA ALA A 58 12.12 -1.03 9.55
C ALA A 58 10.79 -1.82 9.63
N GLY A 59 10.66 -2.73 10.60
CA GLY A 59 9.40 -3.44 10.86
C GLY A 59 8.27 -2.48 11.26
N GLY A 60 8.54 -1.50 12.11
CA GLY A 60 7.56 -0.46 12.45
C GLY A 60 7.09 0.35 11.25
N ILE A 61 8.03 0.76 10.37
CA ILE A 61 7.69 1.49 9.14
C ILE A 61 6.91 0.61 8.16
N GLN A 62 7.27 -0.67 8.01
CA GLN A 62 6.53 -1.64 7.19
C GLN A 62 5.10 -1.84 7.70
N PHE A 63 4.93 -1.93 9.02
CA PHE A 63 3.62 -2.06 9.64
C PHE A 63 2.74 -0.85 9.36
N VAL A 64 3.26 0.37 9.58
CA VAL A 64 2.55 1.62 9.30
C VAL A 64 2.22 1.74 7.80
N GLY A 65 3.18 1.45 6.92
CA GLY A 65 2.97 1.46 5.47
C GLY A 65 1.91 0.47 5.03
N GLY A 66 1.92 -0.74 5.59
CA GLY A 66 0.90 -1.77 5.34
C GLY A 66 -0.50 -1.40 5.84
N LEU A 67 -0.61 -0.76 7.01
CA LEU A 67 -1.89 -0.23 7.51
C LEU A 67 -2.45 0.87 6.61
N LEU A 68 -1.61 1.78 6.11
CA LEU A 68 -2.02 2.81 5.17
C LEU A 68 -2.59 2.17 3.89
N ILE A 69 -1.86 1.25 3.26
CA ILE A 69 -2.35 0.54 2.07
C ILE A 69 -3.66 -0.20 2.37
N SER A 70 -3.77 -0.87 3.52
CA SER A 70 -4.98 -1.59 3.94
C SER A 70 -6.18 -0.66 4.08
N SER A 71 -5.97 0.53 4.64
CA SER A 71 -7.03 1.54 4.74
C SER A 71 -7.45 2.07 3.37
N GLY A 72 -6.52 2.24 2.42
CA GLY A 72 -6.85 2.56 1.03
C GLY A 72 -7.70 1.47 0.35
N CYS A 73 -7.36 0.20 0.56
CA CYS A 73 -8.18 -0.93 0.09
C CYS A 73 -9.61 -0.92 0.65
N ALA A 74 -9.81 -0.48 1.89
CA ALA A 74 -11.13 -0.37 2.52
C ALA A 74 -11.90 0.88 2.08
N LEU A 75 -11.20 1.98 1.78
CA LEU A 75 -11.80 3.22 1.29
C LEU A 75 -12.22 3.14 -0.19
N TYR A 76 -11.50 2.36 -1.00
CA TYR A 76 -11.77 2.25 -2.43
C TYR A 76 -13.21 1.79 -2.77
N PRO A 77 -13.79 0.79 -2.08
CA PRO A 77 -15.21 0.41 -2.22
C PRO A 77 -16.24 1.47 -1.81
N LEU A 78 -15.86 2.43 -0.97
CA LEU A 78 -16.76 3.51 -0.57
C LEU A 78 -17.02 4.49 -1.72
N GLY A 79 -16.07 4.66 -2.64
CA GLY A 79 -16.23 5.58 -3.77
C GLY A 79 -17.04 5.03 -4.95
N TRP A 80 -17.57 3.80 -4.85
CA TRP A 80 -18.35 3.16 -5.92
C TRP A 80 -19.73 3.78 -6.15
N ASN A 81 -20.21 4.61 -5.22
CA ASN A 81 -21.48 5.34 -5.34
C ASN A 81 -21.40 6.58 -6.27
N SER A 82 -20.23 6.87 -6.84
CA SER A 82 -20.05 8.01 -7.75
C SER A 82 -20.81 7.82 -9.07
N ASP A 83 -21.30 8.94 -9.63
CA ASP A 83 -22.10 8.92 -10.86
C ASP A 83 -21.35 8.29 -12.05
N GLU A 84 -20.02 8.42 -12.10
CA GLU A 84 -19.19 7.80 -13.13
C GLU A 84 -19.21 6.27 -13.07
N VAL A 85 -19.26 5.69 -11.86
CA VAL A 85 -19.37 4.24 -11.67
C VAL A 85 -20.79 3.79 -11.99
N LYS A 86 -21.82 4.53 -11.58
CA LYS A 86 -23.22 4.21 -11.95
C LYS A 86 -23.46 4.23 -13.45
N GLN A 87 -22.85 5.17 -14.16
CA GLN A 87 -22.93 5.24 -15.62
C GLN A 87 -22.22 4.07 -16.32
N THR A 88 -21.14 3.55 -15.73
CA THR A 88 -20.32 2.49 -16.34
C THR A 88 -20.80 1.08 -15.94
N CYS A 89 -21.10 0.90 -14.67
CA CYS A 89 -21.40 -0.38 -14.02
C CYS A 89 -22.89 -0.58 -13.71
N GLY A 90 -23.72 0.38 -14.10
CA GLY A 90 -25.17 0.33 -13.96
C GLY A 90 -25.68 1.12 -12.76
N ASN A 91 -26.91 1.61 -12.86
CA ASN A 91 -27.53 2.50 -11.87
C ASN A 91 -27.78 1.84 -10.50
N ALA A 92 -27.58 0.51 -10.42
CA ALA A 92 -27.67 -0.27 -9.19
C ALA A 92 -26.34 -0.33 -8.40
N SER A 93 -25.26 0.29 -8.90
CA SER A 93 -24.00 0.33 -8.14
C SER A 93 -24.12 1.26 -6.92
N ASP A 94 -23.73 0.76 -5.76
CA ASP A 94 -23.80 1.44 -4.47
C ASP A 94 -22.51 1.16 -3.66
N GLN A 95 -22.34 1.77 -2.48
CA GLN A 95 -21.19 1.48 -1.61
C GLN A 95 -21.05 -0.03 -1.35
N PHE A 96 -19.86 -0.57 -1.61
CA PHE A 96 -19.56 -2.02 -1.55
C PHE A 96 -20.34 -2.92 -2.54
N ASN A 97 -21.14 -2.34 -3.45
CA ASN A 97 -21.82 -3.09 -4.50
C ASN A 97 -21.49 -2.51 -5.89
N LEU A 98 -20.69 -3.24 -6.67
CA LEU A 98 -20.23 -2.78 -7.99
C LEU A 98 -21.30 -2.88 -9.09
N GLY A 99 -22.46 -3.52 -8.83
CA GLY A 99 -23.49 -3.75 -9.84
C GLY A 99 -23.05 -4.76 -10.92
N SER A 100 -22.98 -4.33 -12.17
CA SER A 100 -22.67 -5.19 -13.33
C SER A 100 -21.18 -5.30 -13.67
N CYS A 101 -20.30 -4.65 -12.89
CA CYS A 101 -18.85 -4.71 -13.08
C CYS A 101 -18.17 -5.71 -12.14
N GLU A 102 -16.98 -6.16 -12.53
CA GLU A 102 -16.07 -6.93 -11.67
C GLU A 102 -14.79 -6.17 -11.37
N LEU A 103 -14.14 -6.51 -10.25
CA LEU A 103 -12.87 -5.90 -9.84
C LEU A 103 -11.70 -6.47 -10.63
N GLY A 104 -10.80 -5.58 -11.04
CA GLY A 104 -9.54 -5.98 -11.68
C GLY A 104 -8.54 -6.58 -10.69
N TRP A 105 -7.61 -7.37 -11.23
CA TRP A 105 -6.53 -8.04 -10.49
C TRP A 105 -5.70 -7.11 -9.61
N ALA A 106 -5.53 -5.85 -10.00
CA ALA A 106 -4.77 -4.87 -9.24
C ALA A 106 -5.27 -4.72 -7.80
N PHE A 107 -6.60 -4.70 -7.59
CA PHE A 107 -7.18 -4.57 -6.26
C PHE A 107 -6.81 -5.77 -5.36
N TYR A 108 -6.92 -6.98 -5.89
CA TYR A 108 -6.54 -8.20 -5.17
C TYR A 108 -5.05 -8.22 -4.83
N CYS A 109 -4.19 -7.86 -5.78
CA CYS A 109 -2.75 -7.77 -5.57
C CYS A 109 -2.39 -6.77 -4.46
N THR A 110 -3.06 -5.61 -4.41
CA THR A 110 -2.84 -4.62 -3.37
C THR A 110 -3.27 -5.14 -1.99
N CYS A 111 -4.45 -5.76 -1.88
CA CYS A 111 -4.93 -6.35 -0.63
C CYS A 111 -4.00 -7.45 -0.10
N VAL A 112 -3.59 -8.38 -0.96
CA VAL A 112 -2.67 -9.47 -0.59
C VAL A 112 -1.30 -8.90 -0.22
N GLY A 113 -0.77 -7.95 -0.99
CA GLY A 113 0.49 -7.29 -0.71
C GLY A 113 0.50 -6.57 0.64
N ALA A 114 -0.61 -5.88 0.97
CA ALA A 114 -0.77 -5.25 2.29
C ALA A 114 -0.75 -6.28 3.42
N ALA A 115 -1.51 -7.37 3.30
CA ALA A 115 -1.55 -8.43 4.31
C ALA A 115 -0.18 -9.09 4.51
N VAL A 116 0.54 -9.40 3.42
CA VAL A 116 1.90 -9.95 3.47
C VAL A 116 2.86 -9.00 4.16
N THR A 117 2.75 -7.69 3.88
CA THR A 117 3.63 -6.68 4.48
C THR A 117 3.38 -6.53 5.98
N VAL A 118 2.11 -6.43 6.38
CA VAL A 118 1.70 -6.25 7.78
C VAL A 118 2.04 -7.47 8.62
N LEU A 119 1.82 -8.68 8.10
CA LEU A 119 2.02 -9.91 8.86
C LEU A 119 3.45 -10.43 8.72
N LEU A 120 3.88 -10.78 7.51
CA LEU A 120 5.12 -11.51 7.28
C LEU A 120 6.34 -10.59 7.31
N CYS A 121 6.33 -9.50 6.53
CA CYS A 121 7.50 -8.62 6.44
C CYS A 121 7.78 -7.92 7.78
N THR A 122 6.74 -7.41 8.43
CA THR A 122 6.85 -6.77 9.75
C THR A 122 7.40 -7.74 10.80
N TRP A 123 6.88 -8.98 10.82
CA TRP A 123 7.37 -10.02 11.72
C TRP A 123 8.85 -10.29 11.46
N MET A 124 9.22 -10.61 10.22
CA MET A 124 10.60 -10.90 9.86
C MET A 124 11.55 -9.75 10.23
N SER A 125 11.19 -8.50 9.94
CA SER A 125 12.01 -7.33 10.25
C SER A 125 12.23 -7.14 11.76
N CYS A 126 11.21 -7.39 12.58
CA CYS A 126 11.32 -7.31 14.04
C CYS A 126 12.26 -8.37 14.64
N PHE A 127 12.34 -9.55 14.02
CA PHE A 127 13.16 -10.68 14.49
C PHE A 127 14.51 -10.84 13.79
N ALA A 128 14.76 -10.12 12.68
CA ALA A 128 16.01 -10.23 11.91
C ALA A 128 17.28 -9.76 12.65
N GLY A 129 17.14 -8.94 13.68
CA GLY A 129 18.25 -8.29 14.36
C GLY A 129 19.05 -9.20 15.30
N LYS A 130 20.34 -9.42 15.02
CA LYS A 130 21.29 -10.05 15.94
C LYS A 130 21.67 -9.08 17.08
N LYS A 131 21.92 -9.57 18.30
CA LYS A 131 22.48 -8.73 19.38
C LYS A 131 23.91 -8.34 18.99
N LYS A 132 24.24 -7.04 18.98
CA LYS A 132 25.65 -6.60 18.87
C LYS A 132 26.40 -7.15 20.08
N LYS A 133 27.45 -7.96 19.85
CA LYS A 133 28.40 -8.34 20.90
C LYS A 133 29.17 -7.06 21.27
N TYR A 134 28.95 -6.55 22.47
CA TYR A 134 29.77 -5.49 23.03
C TYR A 134 31.16 -6.09 23.29
N TYR A 135 32.17 -5.67 22.53
CA TYR A 135 33.56 -5.93 22.87
C TYR A 135 34.05 -4.76 23.73
N PRO A 136 34.25 -4.96 25.04
CA PRO A 136 35.00 -3.99 25.82
C PRO A 136 36.47 -4.11 25.37
N TYR A 137 36.99 -3.06 24.76
CA TYR A 137 38.42 -2.78 24.82
C TYR A 137 38.66 -1.85 26.00
#